data_AF-A0A2D6BUP3-F1
#
_entry.id   AF-A0A2D6BUP3-F1
#
_cell.length_a   1.000
_cell.length_b   1.000
_cell.length_c   1.000
_cell.angle_alpha   90.00
_cell.angle_beta   90.00
_cell.angle_gamma   90.00
#
_symmetry.space_group_name_H-M   'P 1'
#
loop_
_entity.id
_entity.type
_entity.pdbx_description
1 polymer ?
#
loop_
_entity_poly.entity_id
_entity_poly.type
_entity_poly.pdbx_seq_one_letter_code
_entity_poly.pdbx_strand_id
1 'polypeptide(L)'
;MRSFLLLLLVLLPAHALAFAAYPGFTLSNMPRWSATPVQGAGLHDGIQVGIAPGFAASFGLTDPAEIAAFDAALVQSFRVWETPDLHFDIQFDAAPGREIDVFSATSQDPIFQGNVSTGFSFLDQWFITGVTLTSGAVITGPAIVKSSIVVATDRFNILFSLLLGGGLATPADYTNRLINLMAHEIGHSLGLGHPNESTSWDDDGDPLSVYQPADPLNPVAGLVATAQLDSFAMMWGGQRPDFLRTDLRPDDLSGRNALYPTVPEPGLLLLLAAAAAASRKGSLRPQPSQAPMAENPPALS
;
A
#
# COMPACT_ATOMS: atom_id res chain seq x y z
N MET A 1 -16.38 51.11 21.51
CA MET A 1 -16.40 49.65 21.72
C MET A 1 -16.02 48.99 20.41
N ARG A 2 -14.76 48.57 20.25
CA ARG A 2 -14.27 47.86 19.07
C ARG A 2 -14.13 46.39 19.46
N SER A 3 -15.00 45.54 18.91
CA SER A 3 -14.99 44.10 19.15
C SER A 3 -13.77 43.48 18.49
N PHE A 4 -12.91 42.88 19.31
CA PHE A 4 -11.88 41.93 18.89
C PHE A 4 -12.59 40.65 18.41
N LEU A 5 -12.56 40.38 17.11
CA LEU A 5 -12.88 39.06 16.59
C LEU A 5 -11.60 38.21 16.71
N LEU A 6 -11.48 37.49 17.81
CA LEU A 6 -10.45 36.47 17.98
C LEU A 6 -10.81 35.30 17.06
N LEU A 7 -10.12 35.19 15.93
CA LEU A 7 -10.19 34.03 15.05
C LEU A 7 -9.45 32.89 15.76
N LEU A 8 -10.19 32.08 16.52
CA LEU A 8 -9.67 30.84 17.10
C LEU A 8 -9.53 29.83 15.95
N LEU A 9 -8.38 29.83 15.26
CA LEU A 9 -7.97 28.67 14.48
C LEU A 9 -7.77 27.53 15.47
N VAL A 10 -8.77 26.65 15.58
CA VAL A 10 -8.60 25.33 16.16
C VAL A 10 -7.66 24.59 15.22
N LEU A 11 -6.36 24.62 15.53
CA LEU A 11 -5.40 23.67 14.99
C LEU A 11 -5.85 22.30 15.50
N LEU A 12 -6.62 21.59 14.68
CA LEU A 12 -6.82 20.16 14.89
C LEU A 12 -5.41 19.52 14.86
N PRO A 13 -5.09 18.61 15.79
CA PRO A 13 -3.82 17.90 15.74
C PRO A 13 -3.73 17.20 14.38
N ALA A 14 -2.64 17.44 13.66
CA ALA A 14 -2.28 16.65 12.49
C ALA A 14 -2.08 15.20 12.99
N HIS A 15 -2.88 14.26 12.48
CA HIS A 15 -2.81 12.86 12.90
C HIS A 15 -1.61 12.23 12.21
N ALA A 16 -0.69 11.60 12.97
CA ALA A 16 0.41 10.83 12.39
C ALA A 16 -0.09 9.61 11.61
N LEU A 17 0.78 9.09 10.76
CA LEU A 17 0.46 8.35 9.56
C LEU A 17 0.93 6.90 9.68
N ALA A 18 0.07 5.93 9.42
CA ALA A 18 0.39 4.52 9.65
C ALA A 18 -0.30 3.58 8.67
N PHE A 19 0.43 2.54 8.24
CA PHE A 19 -0.14 1.51 7.37
C PHE A 19 -0.30 0.18 8.10
N ALA A 20 -1.26 -0.63 7.64
CA ALA A 20 -1.56 -1.92 8.25
C ALA A 20 -0.99 -3.10 7.46
N ALA A 21 -0.62 -4.12 8.22
CA ALA A 21 -0.47 -5.46 7.67
C ALA A 21 -1.83 -6.03 7.24
N TYR A 22 -1.83 -6.82 6.17
CA TYR A 22 -3.00 -7.57 5.76
C TYR A 22 -3.49 -8.49 6.90
N PRO A 23 -4.81 -8.63 7.12
CA PRO A 23 -5.33 -9.42 8.24
C PRO A 23 -4.73 -10.84 8.33
N GLY A 24 -4.32 -11.23 9.54
CA GLY A 24 -3.72 -12.55 9.80
C GLY A 24 -2.20 -12.61 9.59
N PHE A 25 -1.56 -11.54 9.13
CA PHE A 25 -0.11 -11.46 8.96
C PHE A 25 0.54 -10.45 9.92
N THR A 26 1.82 -10.67 10.20
CA THR A 26 2.71 -9.72 10.86
C THR A 26 3.52 -8.98 9.80
N LEU A 27 4.07 -7.83 10.16
CA LEU A 27 4.90 -7.01 9.29
C LEU A 27 6.06 -7.81 8.63
N SER A 28 6.66 -8.74 9.38
CA SER A 28 7.77 -9.59 8.91
C SER A 28 7.36 -10.70 7.94
N ASN A 29 6.09 -11.12 7.94
CA ASN A 29 5.58 -12.17 7.06
C ASN A 29 4.41 -11.69 6.18
N MET A 30 4.29 -10.37 5.96
CA MET A 30 3.27 -9.83 5.08
C MET A 30 3.39 -10.39 3.67
N PRO A 31 2.26 -10.80 3.06
CA PRO A 31 2.25 -11.27 1.70
C PRO A 31 2.68 -10.17 0.75
N ARG A 32 3.47 -10.52 -0.25
CA ARG A 32 3.92 -9.60 -1.30
C ARG A 32 4.26 -10.34 -2.58
N TRP A 33 4.21 -9.65 -3.71
CA TRP A 33 4.70 -10.18 -4.97
C TRP A 33 6.22 -10.35 -4.92
N SER A 34 6.71 -11.48 -5.44
CA SER A 34 8.14 -11.78 -5.46
C SER A 34 8.83 -11.09 -6.64
N ALA A 35 10.02 -10.54 -6.43
CA ALA A 35 10.83 -9.93 -7.49
C ALA A 35 11.36 -10.95 -8.51
N THR A 36 11.60 -12.19 -8.09
CA THR A 36 11.89 -13.30 -9.00
C THR A 36 10.61 -14.05 -9.33
N PRO A 37 10.45 -14.57 -10.56
CA PRO A 37 9.27 -15.32 -10.92
C PRO A 37 9.13 -16.56 -10.05
N VAL A 38 7.93 -16.71 -9.52
CA VAL A 38 7.46 -17.78 -8.66
C VAL A 38 6.27 -18.40 -9.36
N GLN A 39 6.45 -19.62 -9.87
CA GLN A 39 5.47 -20.26 -10.77
C GLN A 39 5.11 -19.43 -12.01
N GLY A 40 6.04 -18.57 -12.45
CA GLY A 40 5.83 -17.64 -13.57
C GLY A 40 5.15 -16.33 -13.19
N ALA A 41 4.88 -16.09 -11.89
CA ALA A 41 4.31 -14.86 -11.36
C ALA A 41 5.35 -14.05 -10.55
N GLY A 42 5.32 -12.73 -10.59
CA GLY A 42 6.15 -11.83 -9.80
C GLY A 42 6.45 -10.50 -10.52
N LEU A 43 7.20 -9.63 -9.86
CA LEU A 43 7.51 -8.27 -10.34
C LEU A 43 8.49 -8.22 -11.52
N HIS A 44 9.10 -9.35 -11.88
CA HIS A 44 10.25 -9.45 -12.78
C HIS A 44 10.07 -8.83 -14.18
N ASP A 45 8.87 -8.89 -14.74
CA ASP A 45 8.46 -8.24 -15.98
C ASP A 45 7.21 -7.36 -15.79
N GLY A 46 6.83 -7.12 -14.53
CA GLY A 46 5.62 -6.41 -14.14
C GLY A 46 4.47 -7.35 -13.86
N ILE A 47 3.60 -6.95 -12.93
CA ILE A 47 2.44 -7.74 -12.58
C ILE A 47 1.45 -7.71 -13.75
N GLN A 48 1.19 -8.89 -14.31
CA GLN A 48 0.26 -9.14 -15.40
C GLN A 48 -1.17 -8.99 -14.90
N VAL A 49 -1.89 -8.02 -15.46
CA VAL A 49 -3.27 -7.71 -15.11
C VAL A 49 -4.19 -8.03 -16.28
N GLY A 50 -5.23 -8.82 -16.01
CA GLY A 50 -6.28 -9.14 -16.97
C GLY A 50 -7.59 -8.47 -16.59
N ILE A 51 -8.07 -7.54 -17.41
CA ILE A 51 -9.43 -7.02 -17.29
C ILE A 51 -10.35 -7.89 -18.13
N ALA A 52 -11.40 -8.44 -17.52
CA ALA A 52 -12.27 -9.41 -18.17
C ALA A 52 -12.97 -8.85 -19.43
N PRO A 53 -13.37 -9.72 -20.39
CA PRO A 53 -14.03 -9.28 -21.60
C PRO A 53 -15.35 -8.54 -21.34
N GLY A 54 -15.53 -7.40 -22.00
CA GLY A 54 -16.75 -6.60 -21.87
C GLY A 54 -16.95 -5.96 -20.50
N PHE A 55 -15.87 -5.77 -19.73
CA PHE A 55 -15.95 -5.21 -18.38
C PHE A 55 -16.65 -3.85 -18.35
N ALA A 56 -16.29 -2.88 -19.21
CA ALA A 56 -16.99 -1.58 -19.27
C ALA A 56 -18.49 -1.72 -19.63
N ALA A 57 -18.83 -2.63 -20.54
CA ALA A 57 -20.21 -2.90 -20.94
C ALA A 57 -21.06 -3.48 -19.78
N SER A 58 -20.43 -4.18 -18.84
CA SER A 58 -21.10 -4.69 -17.63
C SER A 58 -21.63 -3.58 -16.70
N PHE A 59 -21.11 -2.36 -16.84
CA PHE A 59 -21.61 -1.15 -16.17
C PHE A 59 -22.68 -0.41 -16.98
N GLY A 60 -23.08 -0.93 -18.14
CA GLY A 60 -24.06 -0.33 -19.04
C GLY A 60 -23.48 0.72 -19.99
N LEU A 61 -22.16 0.87 -20.05
CA LEU A 61 -21.50 1.80 -20.96
C LEU A 61 -21.57 1.27 -22.40
N THR A 62 -22.04 2.13 -23.31
CA THR A 62 -22.18 1.79 -24.73
C THR A 62 -21.55 2.84 -25.65
N ASP A 63 -21.31 4.05 -25.14
CA ASP A 63 -20.62 5.09 -25.89
C ASP A 63 -19.10 4.87 -25.89
N PRO A 64 -18.42 4.90 -27.05
CA PRO A 64 -16.98 4.66 -27.11
C PRO A 64 -16.11 5.65 -26.32
N ALA A 65 -16.51 6.91 -26.19
CA ALA A 65 -15.73 7.89 -25.43
C ALA A 65 -15.89 7.67 -23.92
N GLU A 66 -17.08 7.29 -23.46
CA GLU A 66 -17.31 6.87 -22.07
C GLU A 66 -16.53 5.60 -21.72
N ILE A 67 -16.51 4.59 -22.60
CA ILE A 67 -15.71 3.37 -22.43
C ILE A 67 -14.22 3.72 -22.32
N ALA A 68 -13.69 4.56 -23.23
CA ALA A 68 -12.29 4.95 -23.19
C ALA A 68 -11.91 5.71 -21.90
N ALA A 69 -12.80 6.58 -21.40
CA ALA A 69 -12.59 7.27 -20.13
C ALA A 69 -12.64 6.32 -18.93
N PHE A 70 -13.51 5.31 -18.97
CA PHE A 70 -13.61 4.26 -17.96
C PHE A 70 -12.36 3.37 -17.94
N ASP A 71 -11.89 2.95 -19.11
CA ASP A 71 -10.67 2.14 -19.24
C ASP A 71 -9.44 2.92 -18.78
N ALA A 72 -9.34 4.22 -19.12
CA ALA A 72 -8.29 5.08 -18.62
C ALA A 72 -8.30 5.23 -17.08
N ALA A 73 -9.49 5.30 -16.48
CA ALA A 73 -9.66 5.32 -15.04
C ALA A 73 -9.20 4.01 -14.37
N LEU A 74 -9.52 2.86 -14.97
CA LEU A 74 -9.01 1.57 -14.51
C LEU A 74 -7.48 1.51 -14.57
N VAL A 75 -6.88 1.90 -15.69
CA VAL A 75 -5.42 1.98 -15.82
C VAL A 75 -4.84 2.90 -14.74
N GLN A 76 -5.41 4.10 -14.54
CA GLN A 76 -4.96 5.03 -13.52
C GLN A 76 -5.01 4.43 -12.11
N SER A 77 -6.00 3.59 -11.81
CA SER A 77 -6.15 2.90 -10.51
C SER A 77 -4.96 2.00 -10.18
N PHE A 78 -4.34 1.38 -11.17
CA PHE A 78 -3.09 0.63 -11.01
C PHE A 78 -1.88 1.57 -10.95
N ARG A 79 -1.83 2.55 -11.86
CA ARG A 79 -0.69 3.46 -12.01
C ARG A 79 -0.40 4.30 -10.76
N VAL A 80 -1.40 4.61 -9.93
CA VAL A 80 -1.17 5.33 -8.66
C VAL A 80 -0.25 4.57 -7.69
N TRP A 81 -0.20 3.23 -7.79
CA TRP A 81 0.66 2.40 -6.96
C TRP A 81 2.08 2.24 -7.51
N GLU A 82 2.35 2.63 -8.75
CA GLU A 82 3.63 2.28 -9.38
C GLU A 82 4.85 2.98 -8.77
N THR A 83 5.97 2.27 -8.86
CA THR A 83 7.33 2.73 -8.58
C THR A 83 8.26 2.20 -9.67
N PRO A 84 9.54 2.57 -9.68
CA PRO A 84 10.50 1.95 -10.61
C PRO A 84 10.58 0.41 -10.49
N ASP A 85 10.25 -0.16 -9.33
CA ASP A 85 10.33 -1.60 -9.04
C ASP A 85 8.95 -2.30 -8.95
N LEU A 86 7.87 -1.54 -9.09
CA LEU A 86 6.50 -2.04 -9.07
C LEU A 86 5.74 -1.43 -10.24
N HIS A 87 5.47 -2.23 -11.27
CA HIS A 87 4.70 -1.83 -12.43
C HIS A 87 3.69 -2.91 -12.84
N PHE A 88 2.67 -2.49 -13.57
CA PHE A 88 1.59 -3.35 -14.03
C PHE A 88 1.55 -3.40 -15.56
N ASP A 89 1.39 -4.61 -16.09
CA ASP A 89 1.12 -4.86 -17.51
C ASP A 89 -0.36 -5.17 -17.70
N ILE A 90 -1.13 -4.20 -18.19
CA ILE A 90 -2.59 -4.24 -18.16
C ILE A 90 -3.12 -4.61 -19.54
N GLN A 91 -3.84 -5.72 -19.61
CA GLN A 91 -4.52 -6.17 -20.81
C GLN A 91 -6.05 -6.15 -20.61
N PHE A 92 -6.74 -5.43 -21.50
CA PHE A 92 -8.20 -5.47 -21.61
C PHE A 92 -8.68 -6.66 -22.45
N ASP A 93 -9.90 -7.10 -22.16
CA ASP A 93 -10.53 -8.27 -22.76
C ASP A 93 -9.67 -9.55 -22.67
N ALA A 94 -8.95 -9.68 -21.57
CA ALA A 94 -8.07 -10.81 -21.32
C ALA A 94 -8.88 -12.04 -20.87
N ALA A 95 -8.47 -13.22 -21.31
CA ALA A 95 -8.97 -14.46 -20.71
C ALA A 95 -8.49 -14.57 -19.24
N PRO A 96 -9.28 -15.20 -18.36
CA PRO A 96 -8.87 -15.42 -16.97
C PRO A 96 -7.56 -16.19 -16.88
N GLY A 97 -6.77 -15.93 -15.84
CA GLY A 97 -5.48 -16.61 -15.64
C GLY A 97 -4.28 -15.67 -15.56
N ARG A 98 -4.51 -14.36 -15.49
CA ARG A 98 -3.45 -13.40 -15.19
C ARG A 98 -3.11 -13.43 -13.71
N GLU A 99 -2.06 -12.71 -13.34
CA GLU A 99 -1.61 -12.61 -11.95
C GLU A 99 -2.64 -11.85 -11.12
N ILE A 100 -3.15 -10.72 -11.64
CA ILE A 100 -4.34 -10.07 -11.13
C ILE A 100 -5.43 -10.14 -12.20
N ASP A 101 -6.53 -10.83 -11.91
CA ASP A 101 -7.71 -10.80 -12.77
C ASP A 101 -8.77 -9.85 -12.20
N VAL A 102 -9.36 -8.99 -13.03
CA VAL A 102 -10.43 -8.05 -12.67
C VAL A 102 -11.72 -8.46 -13.35
N PHE A 103 -12.75 -8.79 -12.56
CA PHE A 103 -14.05 -9.26 -13.02
C PHE A 103 -15.19 -8.36 -12.58
N SER A 104 -16.25 -8.36 -13.37
CA SER A 104 -17.53 -7.76 -13.02
C SER A 104 -18.53 -8.85 -12.67
N ALA A 105 -19.32 -8.63 -11.63
CA ALA A 105 -20.47 -9.46 -11.30
C ALA A 105 -21.62 -8.60 -10.76
N THR A 106 -22.76 -9.20 -10.47
CA THR A 106 -23.83 -8.51 -9.73
C THR A 106 -23.66 -8.76 -8.24
N SER A 107 -24.22 -7.89 -7.40
CA SER A 107 -24.15 -8.04 -5.95
C SER A 107 -24.85 -9.27 -5.37
N GLN A 108 -25.60 -10.00 -6.20
CA GLN A 108 -26.22 -11.28 -5.85
C GLN A 108 -25.25 -12.46 -6.02
N ASP A 109 -24.10 -12.25 -6.66
CA ASP A 109 -23.07 -13.27 -6.78
C ASP A 109 -22.64 -13.74 -5.37
N PRO A 110 -22.51 -15.08 -5.15
CA PRO A 110 -22.08 -15.64 -3.87
C PRO A 110 -20.83 -14.98 -3.28
N ILE A 111 -19.98 -14.45 -4.14
CA ILE A 111 -18.74 -13.79 -3.79
C ILE A 111 -18.93 -12.52 -2.93
N PHE A 112 -20.12 -11.91 -2.99
CA PHE A 112 -20.49 -10.76 -2.16
C PHE A 112 -21.37 -11.13 -0.95
N GLN A 113 -21.59 -12.43 -0.67
CA GLN A 113 -22.32 -12.86 0.51
C GLN A 113 -21.49 -12.58 1.78
N GLY A 114 -21.95 -11.63 2.59
CA GLY A 114 -21.27 -11.19 3.82
C GLY A 114 -20.50 -9.87 3.68
N ASN A 115 -20.22 -9.41 2.46
CA ASN A 115 -19.66 -8.09 2.18
C ASN A 115 -20.77 -7.20 1.62
N VAL A 116 -21.21 -6.19 2.38
CA VAL A 116 -22.41 -5.37 2.06
C VAL A 116 -22.11 -3.92 1.71
N SER A 117 -20.88 -3.42 1.86
CA SER A 117 -20.67 -1.96 1.99
C SER A 117 -20.20 -1.22 0.73
N THR A 118 -19.32 -1.80 -0.09
CA THR A 118 -18.64 -1.04 -1.18
C THR A 118 -18.89 -1.59 -2.59
N GLY A 119 -19.35 -2.84 -2.72
CA GLY A 119 -19.52 -3.48 -4.02
C GLY A 119 -18.18 -3.83 -4.70
N PHE A 120 -17.08 -3.83 -3.95
CA PHE A 120 -15.80 -4.37 -4.40
C PHE A 120 -15.39 -5.48 -3.44
N SER A 121 -14.71 -6.49 -3.97
CA SER A 121 -14.05 -7.49 -3.15
C SER A 121 -12.79 -7.97 -3.86
N PHE A 122 -11.68 -8.01 -3.12
CA PHE A 122 -10.59 -8.93 -3.40
C PHE A 122 -10.96 -10.30 -2.79
N LEU A 123 -10.65 -11.42 -3.44
CA LEU A 123 -11.22 -12.72 -3.03
C LEU A 123 -10.22 -13.85 -2.88
N ASP A 124 -9.31 -13.99 -3.82
CA ASP A 124 -8.45 -15.17 -3.86
C ASP A 124 -6.99 -14.74 -3.99
N GLN A 125 -6.32 -14.60 -2.85
CA GLN A 125 -4.87 -14.53 -2.83
C GLN A 125 -4.30 -15.92 -2.62
N TRP A 126 -3.48 -16.36 -3.58
CA TRP A 126 -2.71 -17.58 -3.43
C TRP A 126 -1.31 -17.25 -2.98
N PHE A 127 -0.90 -17.95 -1.93
CA PHE A 127 0.39 -17.76 -1.31
C PHE A 127 1.23 -19.01 -1.47
N ILE A 128 2.50 -18.83 -1.80
CA ILE A 128 3.51 -19.88 -1.62
C ILE A 128 4.60 -19.43 -0.66
N THR A 129 5.42 -20.35 -0.17
CA THR A 129 6.52 -19.98 0.74
C THR A 129 7.74 -19.48 -0.03
N GLY A 130 8.36 -18.42 0.50
CA GLY A 130 9.59 -17.84 -0.03
C GLY A 130 9.29 -16.65 -0.93
N VAL A 131 9.70 -15.47 -0.49
CA VAL A 131 9.58 -14.23 -1.26
C VAL A 131 10.97 -13.69 -1.52
N THR A 132 11.27 -13.37 -2.78
CA THR A 132 12.41 -12.52 -3.10
C THR A 132 11.96 -11.07 -3.12
N LEU A 133 12.56 -10.21 -2.30
CA LEU A 133 12.32 -8.76 -2.31
C LEU A 133 12.91 -8.13 -3.59
N THR A 134 12.46 -6.92 -3.94
CA THR A 134 13.04 -6.10 -5.04
C THR A 134 14.56 -5.93 -4.90
N SER A 135 15.05 -5.94 -3.66
CA SER A 135 16.48 -5.92 -3.31
C SER A 135 17.24 -7.23 -3.54
N GLY A 136 16.56 -8.30 -3.93
CA GLY A 136 17.14 -9.65 -4.10
C GLY A 136 17.26 -10.46 -2.81
N ALA A 137 16.91 -9.90 -1.64
CA ALA A 137 16.84 -10.66 -0.40
C ALA A 137 15.72 -11.69 -0.43
N VAL A 138 16.01 -12.92 0.00
CA VAL A 138 14.98 -13.94 0.21
C VAL A 138 14.52 -13.87 1.66
N ILE A 139 13.25 -13.59 1.87
CA ILE A 139 12.62 -13.57 3.18
C ILE A 139 11.66 -14.75 3.35
N THR A 140 11.47 -15.14 4.61
CA THR A 140 10.46 -16.14 4.97
C THR A 140 9.10 -15.44 5.01
N GLY A 141 8.17 -15.88 4.18
CA GLY A 141 6.84 -15.29 4.09
C GLY A 141 6.05 -15.80 2.90
N PRO A 142 4.77 -15.40 2.78
CA PRO A 142 3.91 -15.76 1.68
C PRO A 142 4.21 -14.90 0.44
N ALA A 143 4.60 -15.51 -0.67
CA ALA A 143 4.65 -14.85 -1.98
C ALA A 143 3.27 -14.89 -2.61
N ILE A 144 2.74 -13.73 -2.99
CA ILE A 144 1.53 -13.63 -3.79
C ILE A 144 1.86 -14.14 -5.19
N VAL A 145 1.06 -15.09 -5.69
CA VAL A 145 1.18 -15.62 -7.07
C VAL A 145 -0.08 -15.37 -7.89
N LYS A 146 -1.16 -14.93 -7.24
CA LYS A 146 -2.47 -14.65 -7.83
C LYS A 146 -3.26 -13.73 -6.91
N SER A 147 -3.99 -12.79 -7.50
CA SER A 147 -5.10 -12.07 -6.88
C SER A 147 -6.29 -12.02 -7.84
N SER A 148 -7.49 -11.79 -7.32
CA SER A 148 -8.67 -11.49 -8.12
C SER A 148 -9.48 -10.40 -7.47
N ILE A 149 -9.89 -9.41 -8.27
CA ILE A 149 -10.71 -8.28 -7.87
C ILE A 149 -12.06 -8.43 -8.57
N VAL A 150 -13.14 -8.41 -7.82
CA VAL A 150 -14.50 -8.52 -8.36
C VAL A 150 -15.31 -7.30 -7.98
N VAL A 151 -15.94 -6.69 -8.98
CA VAL A 151 -16.75 -5.48 -8.83
C VAL A 151 -18.22 -5.81 -9.05
N ALA A 152 -19.04 -5.55 -8.03
CA ALA A 152 -20.50 -5.59 -8.08
C ALA A 152 -21.02 -4.36 -8.82
N THR A 153 -21.32 -4.51 -10.11
CA THR A 153 -21.64 -3.40 -11.01
C THR A 153 -22.90 -2.64 -10.58
N ASP A 154 -23.92 -3.36 -10.09
CA ASP A 154 -25.16 -2.81 -9.55
C ASP A 154 -24.94 -1.99 -8.28
N ARG A 155 -24.12 -2.47 -7.35
CA ARG A 155 -23.77 -1.72 -6.12
C ARG A 155 -22.90 -0.52 -6.41
N PHE A 156 -21.95 -0.61 -7.34
CA PHE A 156 -21.15 0.54 -7.74
C PHE A 156 -22.04 1.68 -8.25
N ASN A 157 -22.98 1.34 -9.15
CA ASN A 157 -23.95 2.30 -9.70
C ASN A 157 -24.88 2.88 -8.62
N ILE A 158 -25.32 2.04 -7.67
CA ILE A 158 -26.14 2.48 -6.53
C ILE A 158 -25.35 3.40 -5.59
N LEU A 159 -24.12 3.04 -5.21
CA LEU A 159 -23.27 3.85 -4.33
C LEU A 159 -22.94 5.20 -4.97
N PHE A 160 -22.65 5.20 -6.26
CA PHE A 160 -22.46 6.43 -7.02
C PHE A 160 -23.71 7.33 -6.97
N SER A 161 -24.89 6.73 -7.15
CA SER A 161 -26.17 7.46 -7.15
C SER A 161 -26.60 7.95 -5.75
N LEU A 162 -26.34 7.18 -4.69
CA LEU A 162 -26.78 7.48 -3.32
C LEU A 162 -25.82 8.40 -2.57
N LEU A 163 -24.51 8.23 -2.71
CA LEU A 163 -23.51 9.01 -1.95
C LEU A 163 -23.33 10.43 -2.48
N LEU A 164 -23.70 10.70 -3.74
CA LEU A 164 -23.62 12.02 -4.37
C LEU A 164 -24.97 12.76 -4.37
N GLY A 165 -25.91 12.33 -3.52
CA GLY A 165 -27.05 13.15 -3.10
C GLY A 165 -28.05 13.51 -4.20
N GLY A 166 -28.31 12.61 -5.16
CA GLY A 166 -29.40 12.77 -6.13
C GLY A 166 -29.33 14.04 -7.00
N GLY A 167 -28.17 14.68 -7.08
CA GLY A 167 -27.98 15.99 -7.71
C GLY A 167 -26.61 16.11 -8.34
N LEU A 168 -26.48 15.52 -9.53
CA LEU A 168 -25.43 15.69 -10.53
C LEU A 168 -24.01 15.35 -10.06
N ALA A 169 -23.78 14.07 -9.81
CA ALA A 169 -22.45 13.52 -9.96
C ALA A 169 -21.94 13.76 -11.39
N THR A 170 -20.81 14.43 -11.53
CA THR A 170 -20.23 14.67 -12.84
C THR A 170 -19.58 13.37 -13.36
N PRO A 171 -19.36 13.23 -14.69
CA PRO A 171 -18.54 12.14 -15.21
C PRO A 171 -17.16 12.05 -14.54
N ALA A 172 -16.57 13.18 -14.17
CA ALA A 172 -15.31 13.21 -13.44
C ALA A 172 -15.41 12.60 -12.04
N ASP A 173 -16.52 12.83 -11.32
CA ASP A 173 -16.75 12.21 -10.01
C ASP A 173 -16.90 10.69 -10.12
N TYR A 174 -17.52 10.21 -11.20
CA TYR A 174 -17.65 8.77 -11.49
C TYR A 174 -16.28 8.13 -11.67
N THR A 175 -15.47 8.70 -12.56
CA THR A 175 -14.10 8.27 -12.81
C THR A 175 -13.25 8.32 -11.56
N ASN A 176 -13.31 9.41 -10.79
CA ASN A 176 -12.55 9.54 -9.56
C ASN A 176 -12.96 8.51 -8.51
N ARG A 177 -14.26 8.22 -8.39
CA ARG A 177 -14.76 7.19 -7.48
C ARG A 177 -14.31 5.79 -7.92
N LEU A 178 -14.33 5.50 -9.22
CA LEU A 178 -13.80 4.26 -9.77
C LEU A 178 -12.32 4.11 -9.44
N ILE A 179 -11.52 5.15 -9.73
CA ILE A 179 -10.08 5.17 -9.43
C ILE A 179 -9.84 4.86 -7.96
N ASN A 180 -10.56 5.55 -7.09
CA ASN A 180 -10.43 5.44 -5.67
C ASN A 180 -10.72 4.03 -5.12
N LEU A 181 -11.85 3.44 -5.49
CA LEU A 181 -12.26 2.12 -5.01
C LEU A 181 -11.42 1.02 -5.64
N MET A 182 -11.12 1.12 -6.93
CA MET A 182 -10.26 0.14 -7.60
C MET A 182 -8.84 0.17 -7.04
N ALA A 183 -8.27 1.37 -6.84
CA ALA A 183 -6.94 1.50 -6.25
C ALA A 183 -6.89 0.97 -4.80
N HIS A 184 -7.97 1.10 -4.02
CA HIS A 184 -8.08 0.47 -2.71
C HIS A 184 -7.98 -1.08 -2.80
N GLU A 185 -8.73 -1.73 -3.68
CA GLU A 185 -8.64 -3.20 -3.87
C GLU A 185 -7.29 -3.65 -4.46
N ILE A 186 -6.65 -2.80 -5.26
CA ILE A 186 -5.29 -3.05 -5.75
C ILE A 186 -4.31 -3.02 -4.58
N GLY A 187 -4.45 -2.08 -3.64
CA GLY A 187 -3.65 -2.06 -2.41
C GLY A 187 -3.78 -3.36 -1.61
N HIS A 188 -4.98 -3.92 -1.50
CA HIS A 188 -5.16 -5.27 -0.94
C HIS A 188 -4.45 -6.35 -1.75
N SER A 189 -4.55 -6.32 -3.08
CA SER A 189 -3.85 -7.24 -4.00
C SER A 189 -2.32 -7.12 -3.94
N LEU A 190 -1.82 -6.02 -3.40
CA LEU A 190 -0.41 -5.80 -3.11
C LEU A 190 -0.01 -6.24 -1.70
N GLY A 191 -0.95 -6.68 -0.87
CA GLY A 191 -0.71 -7.15 0.49
C GLY A 191 -0.93 -6.11 1.59
N LEU A 192 -1.57 -4.97 1.30
CA LEU A 192 -1.89 -3.95 2.31
C LEU A 192 -3.22 -4.25 3.02
N GLY A 193 -3.28 -4.02 4.33
CA GLY A 193 -4.51 -4.12 5.12
C GLY A 193 -5.14 -2.76 5.39
N HIS A 194 -6.33 -2.77 6.02
CA HIS A 194 -6.96 -1.56 6.52
C HIS A 194 -6.30 -1.07 7.82
N PRO A 195 -5.79 0.18 7.87
CA PRO A 195 -5.07 0.70 9.04
C PRO A 195 -5.93 0.84 10.29
N ASN A 196 -7.26 0.93 10.13
CA ASN A 196 -8.22 1.04 11.22
C ASN A 196 -8.80 -0.30 11.71
N GLU A 197 -8.42 -1.42 11.10
CA GLU A 197 -8.96 -2.74 11.43
C GLU A 197 -7.89 -3.72 11.96
N SER A 198 -6.62 -3.34 11.89
CA SER A 198 -5.50 -4.14 12.38
C SER A 198 -4.40 -3.27 13.01
N THR A 199 -3.31 -3.89 13.45
CA THR A 199 -2.15 -3.16 13.95
C THR A 199 -1.48 -2.41 12.81
N SER A 200 -1.35 -1.09 12.98
CA SER A 200 -0.69 -0.19 12.03
C SER A 200 0.71 0.18 12.49
N TRP A 201 1.55 0.57 11.53
CA TRP A 201 2.99 0.76 11.69
C TRP A 201 3.46 2.09 11.09
N ASP A 202 4.41 2.71 11.77
CA ASP A 202 5.03 4.02 11.44
C ASP A 202 6.49 4.03 11.94
N ASP A 203 7.35 4.94 11.47
CA ASP A 203 8.77 5.02 11.83
C ASP A 203 9.17 6.27 12.63
N ASP A 204 8.50 7.41 12.43
CA ASP A 204 8.98 8.69 12.96
C ASP A 204 7.92 9.54 13.69
N GLY A 205 6.63 9.18 13.60
CA GLY A 205 5.55 9.93 14.23
C GLY A 205 5.31 11.32 13.60
N ASP A 206 5.93 11.63 12.46
CA ASP A 206 5.66 12.84 11.67
C ASP A 206 4.51 12.57 10.68
N PRO A 207 3.39 13.31 10.81
CA PRO A 207 2.20 13.11 10.01
C PRO A 207 2.34 13.48 8.53
N LEU A 208 3.51 13.88 8.05
CA LEU A 208 3.75 14.22 6.64
C LEU A 208 4.92 13.44 6.05
N SER A 209 5.57 12.59 6.84
CA SER A 209 6.68 11.77 6.38
C SER A 209 6.14 10.56 5.62
N VAL A 210 6.77 10.27 4.48
CA VAL A 210 6.59 9.00 3.79
C VAL A 210 7.72 8.11 4.25
N TYR A 211 7.40 6.99 4.89
CA TYR A 211 8.42 6.01 5.25
C TYR A 211 9.17 5.55 3.99
N GLN A 212 10.49 5.72 4.04
CA GLN A 212 11.44 5.26 3.04
C GLN A 212 12.39 4.28 3.73
N PRO A 213 12.32 2.97 3.42
CA PRO A 213 13.16 2.01 4.09
C PRO A 213 14.64 2.33 3.90
N ALA A 214 15.36 2.51 5.01
CA ALA A 214 16.80 2.77 4.97
C ALA A 214 17.60 1.55 4.49
N ASP A 215 17.07 0.35 4.71
CA ASP A 215 17.64 -0.92 4.24
C ASP A 215 16.58 -1.68 3.42
N PRO A 216 16.68 -1.72 2.08
CA PRO A 216 15.72 -2.43 1.24
C PRO A 216 15.81 -3.96 1.39
N LEU A 217 16.83 -4.51 2.07
CA LEU A 217 16.92 -5.93 2.42
C LEU A 217 16.14 -6.26 3.70
N ASN A 218 15.86 -5.25 4.52
CA ASN A 218 15.01 -5.35 5.70
C ASN A 218 14.06 -4.16 5.76
N PRO A 219 13.10 -4.08 4.83
CA PRO A 219 12.34 -2.85 4.61
C PRO A 219 11.38 -2.51 5.75
N VAL A 220 11.29 -3.36 6.77
CA VAL A 220 10.43 -3.19 7.93
C VAL A 220 11.21 -2.82 9.19
N ALA A 221 12.53 -2.65 9.08
CA ALA A 221 13.39 -2.25 10.19
C ALA A 221 13.04 -0.85 10.70
N GLY A 222 12.83 -0.72 12.00
CA GLY A 222 12.57 0.56 12.65
C GLY A 222 11.09 0.94 12.73
N LEU A 223 10.21 0.23 12.00
CA LEU A 223 8.77 0.41 12.13
C LEU A 223 8.28 -0.03 13.51
N VAL A 224 7.44 0.81 14.12
CA VAL A 224 6.82 0.60 15.42
C VAL A 224 5.29 0.65 15.30
N ALA A 225 4.61 -0.12 16.15
CA ALA A 225 3.15 -0.10 16.16
C ALA A 225 2.63 1.27 16.62
N THR A 226 1.61 1.79 15.96
CA THR A 226 1.01 3.08 16.27
C THR A 226 -0.51 3.04 16.17
N ALA A 227 -1.16 3.93 16.93
CA ALA A 227 -2.61 4.16 16.89
C ALA A 227 -2.97 5.50 16.20
N GLN A 228 -1.97 6.21 15.68
CA GLN A 228 -2.14 7.43 14.91
C GLN A 228 -2.31 7.00 13.45
N LEU A 229 -3.51 7.20 12.90
CA LEU A 229 -3.91 6.69 11.59
C LEU A 229 -4.41 7.83 10.72
N ASP A 230 -4.14 7.78 9.41
CA ASP A 230 -4.79 8.67 8.46
C ASP A 230 -6.19 8.16 8.10
N SER A 231 -7.22 8.83 8.62
CA SER A 231 -8.61 8.56 8.24
C SER A 231 -8.92 8.84 6.76
N PHE A 232 -7.99 9.46 6.04
CA PHE A 232 -8.07 9.72 4.61
C PHE A 232 -7.16 8.80 3.79
N ALA A 233 -6.45 7.83 4.39
CA ALA A 233 -5.67 6.85 3.62
C ALA A 233 -6.56 6.16 2.58
N MET A 234 -6.01 5.89 1.41
CA MET A 234 -6.70 5.11 0.39
C MET A 234 -7.12 3.75 0.93
N MET A 235 -6.27 3.14 1.76
CA MET A 235 -6.51 1.87 2.44
C MET A 235 -7.43 1.97 3.67
N TRP A 236 -8.05 3.11 3.98
CA TRP A 236 -8.98 3.19 5.10
C TRP A 236 -10.21 2.27 4.90
N GLY A 237 -10.48 1.40 5.88
CA GLY A 237 -11.61 0.48 5.87
C GLY A 237 -12.93 1.19 6.21
N GLY A 238 -13.97 0.92 5.42
CA GLY A 238 -15.30 1.48 5.63
C GLY A 238 -15.52 2.84 4.97
N GLN A 239 -16.33 3.71 5.60
CA GLN A 239 -16.62 5.03 5.04
C GLN A 239 -15.57 6.07 5.41
N ARG A 240 -15.19 6.91 4.43
CA ARG A 240 -14.24 8.00 4.59
C ARG A 240 -14.79 9.33 4.06
N PRO A 241 -14.29 10.49 4.50
CA PRO A 241 -14.85 11.76 4.08
C PRO A 241 -14.51 12.17 2.64
N ASP A 242 -13.51 11.56 1.99
CA ASP A 242 -12.92 12.04 0.72
C ASP A 242 -12.88 11.02 -0.43
N PHE A 243 -13.92 10.20 -0.60
CA PHE A 243 -13.91 9.11 -1.59
C PHE A 243 -13.72 9.48 -3.09
N LEU A 244 -13.62 10.76 -3.42
CA LEU A 244 -13.30 11.23 -4.77
C LEU A 244 -11.81 11.53 -4.97
N ARG A 245 -11.00 11.42 -3.91
CA ARG A 245 -9.56 11.62 -4.03
C ARG A 245 -8.93 10.44 -4.78
N THR A 246 -7.97 10.70 -5.65
CA THR A 246 -7.35 9.64 -6.47
C THR A 246 -5.87 9.42 -6.17
N ASP A 247 -5.24 10.28 -5.37
CA ASP A 247 -3.86 10.16 -4.94
C ASP A 247 -3.70 9.33 -3.65
N LEU A 248 -2.56 8.64 -3.58
CA LEU A 248 -2.06 7.93 -2.40
C LEU A 248 -1.61 8.93 -1.33
N ARG A 249 -1.91 8.63 -0.08
CA ARG A 249 -1.46 9.40 1.09
C ARG A 249 -0.16 8.82 1.63
N PRO A 250 0.53 9.52 2.55
CA PRO A 250 1.79 9.00 3.02
C PRO A 250 1.65 7.66 3.74
N ASP A 251 0.52 7.29 4.37
CA ASP A 251 0.25 5.92 4.87
C ASP A 251 0.30 4.89 3.74
N ASP A 252 -0.43 5.16 2.65
CA ASP A 252 -0.49 4.26 1.50
C ASP A 252 0.89 4.11 0.85
N LEU A 253 1.62 5.23 0.70
CA LEU A 253 2.98 5.26 0.18
C LEU A 253 3.96 4.52 1.09
N SER A 254 3.86 4.71 2.41
CA SER A 254 4.69 4.05 3.42
C SER A 254 4.51 2.55 3.40
N GLY A 255 3.25 2.08 3.35
CA GLY A 255 2.94 0.67 3.23
C GLY A 255 3.46 0.08 1.93
N ARG A 256 3.25 0.77 0.81
CA ARG A 256 3.82 0.36 -0.48
C ARG A 256 5.34 0.24 -0.41
N ASN A 257 6.04 1.25 0.11
CA ASN A 257 7.51 1.26 0.13
C ASN A 257 8.07 0.20 1.10
N ALA A 258 7.36 -0.10 2.21
CA ALA A 258 7.73 -1.19 3.11
C ALA A 258 7.59 -2.58 2.46
N LEU A 259 6.63 -2.74 1.54
CA LEU A 259 6.43 -3.99 0.80
C LEU A 259 7.33 -4.12 -0.43
N TYR A 260 7.46 -3.03 -1.17
CA TYR A 260 8.14 -2.90 -2.46
C TYR A 260 9.15 -1.74 -2.40
N PRO A 261 10.22 -1.88 -1.60
CA PRO A 261 11.22 -0.82 -1.46
C PRO A 261 11.87 -0.56 -2.81
N THR A 262 11.99 0.71 -3.18
CA THR A 262 12.77 1.06 -4.36
C THR A 262 14.24 0.79 -4.09
N VAL A 263 14.88 0.04 -4.97
CA VAL A 263 16.30 -0.27 -4.83
C VAL A 263 17.08 0.77 -5.63
N PRO A 264 17.96 1.55 -4.97
CA PRO A 264 18.80 2.46 -5.72
C PRO A 264 19.66 1.71 -6.73
N GLU A 265 19.80 2.28 -7.94
CA GLU A 265 20.66 1.75 -9.01
C GLU A 265 21.99 1.18 -8.47
N PRO A 266 22.53 0.07 -9.02
CA PRO A 266 23.65 -0.68 -8.46
C PRO A 266 24.88 0.16 -8.07
N GLY A 267 25.12 1.27 -8.77
CA GLY A 267 26.19 2.22 -8.44
C GLY A 267 26.00 2.93 -7.10
N LEU A 268 24.76 3.16 -6.68
CA LEU A 268 24.41 3.78 -5.40
C LEU A 268 24.44 2.77 -4.25
N LEU A 269 24.06 1.51 -4.49
CA LEU A 269 24.18 0.41 -3.51
C LEU A 269 25.62 0.17 -3.07
N LEU A 270 26.58 0.23 -4.00
CA LEU A 270 28.01 0.16 -3.69
C LEU A 270 28.47 1.34 -2.81
N LEU A 271 27.94 2.55 -3.05
CA LEU A 271 28.21 3.72 -2.23
C LEU A 271 27.59 3.61 -0.83
N LEU A 272 26.35 3.14 -0.72
CA LEU A 272 25.64 2.97 0.55
C LEU A 272 26.29 1.86 1.40
N ALA A 273 26.68 0.74 0.80
CA ALA A 273 27.43 -0.31 1.46
C ALA A 273 28.80 0.20 1.96
N ALA A 274 29.49 1.01 1.15
CA ALA A 274 30.75 1.65 1.55
C ALA A 274 30.56 2.66 2.70
N ALA A 275 29.48 3.45 2.67
CA ALA A 275 29.15 4.42 3.73
C ALA A 275 28.76 3.73 5.04
N ALA A 276 27.94 2.67 4.99
CA ALA A 276 27.59 1.87 6.16
C ALA A 276 28.81 1.15 6.76
N ALA A 277 29.72 0.64 5.92
CA ALA A 277 30.98 0.06 6.37
C ALA A 277 31.93 1.10 6.99
N ALA A 278 31.97 2.33 6.44
CA ALA A 278 32.75 3.43 6.99
C ALA A 278 32.20 3.93 8.34
N SER A 279 30.86 4.02 8.47
CA SER A 279 30.19 4.39 9.73
C SER A 279 30.48 3.38 10.86
N ARG A 280 30.49 2.08 10.55
CA ARG A 280 30.88 1.03 11.52
C ARG A 280 32.35 1.10 11.93
N LYS A 281 33.26 1.55 11.04
CA LYS A 281 34.67 1.74 11.38
C LYS A 281 34.94 3.02 12.19
N GLY A 282 34.09 4.05 12.08
CA GLY A 282 34.20 5.29 12.84
C GLY A 282 33.86 5.16 14.33
N SER A 283 33.17 4.08 14.74
CA SER A 283 32.77 3.83 16.14
C SER A 283 33.85 3.12 16.98
N LEU A 284 35.01 2.80 16.42
CA LEU A 284 36.17 2.33 17.19
C LEU A 284 36.91 3.52 17.81
N ARG A 285 36.28 4.20 18.77
CA ARG A 285 37.04 5.03 19.71
C ARG A 285 37.91 4.08 20.54
N PRO A 286 39.23 4.35 20.69
CA PRO A 286 40.07 3.56 21.58
C PRO A 286 39.44 3.60 22.97
N GLN A 287 39.12 2.42 23.50
CA GLN A 287 38.69 2.29 24.89
C GLN A 287 39.86 2.83 25.74
N PRO A 288 39.65 3.85 26.60
CA PRO A 288 40.72 4.34 27.44
C PRO A 288 41.21 3.18 28.30
N SER A 289 42.51 2.87 28.15
CA SER A 289 43.21 1.87 28.94
C SER A 289 42.86 2.08 30.42
N GLN A 290 42.17 1.12 31.02
CA GLN A 290 41.97 1.12 32.46
C GLN A 290 43.34 0.96 33.11
N ALA A 291 43.82 2.04 33.71
CA ALA A 291 45.00 2.02 34.54
C ALA A 291 44.77 1.02 35.69
N PRO A 292 45.74 0.16 36.03
CA PRO A 292 45.61 -0.77 37.12
C PRO A 292 45.37 -0.01 38.43
N MET A 293 44.29 -0.37 39.14
CA MET A 293 44.01 0.14 40.48
C MET A 293 45.15 -0.24 41.42
N ALA A 294 45.70 0.77 42.10
CA ALA A 294 46.70 0.58 43.14
C ALA A 294 46.12 -0.23 44.30
N GLU A 295 46.84 -1.27 44.72
CA GLU A 295 46.56 -2.06 45.92
C GLU A 295 46.68 -1.18 47.17
N ASN A 296 45.68 -1.27 48.06
CA ASN A 296 45.71 -0.62 49.37
C ASN A 296 46.72 -1.33 50.30
N PRO A 297 47.54 -0.59 51.07
CA PRO A 297 48.42 -1.19 52.06
C PRO A 297 47.63 -1.69 53.29
N PRO A 298 48.17 -2.69 54.03
CA PRO A 298 47.49 -3.30 55.16
C PRO A 298 47.45 -2.36 56.38
N ALA A 299 46.34 -2.42 57.11
CA ALA A 299 46.16 -1.74 58.38
C ALA A 299 47.07 -2.37 59.47
N LEU A 300 47.80 -1.51 60.17
CA LEU A 300 48.56 -1.86 61.37
C LEU A 300 47.60 -2.02 62.56
N SER A 301 47.72 -3.16 63.25
CA SER A 301 47.30 -3.37 64.64
C SER A 301 48.33 -4.24 65.34
#